data_AF-A0AAN8AAZ8-F1
#
_entry.id   AF-A0AAN8AAZ8-F1
#
_cell.length_a   1.000
_cell.length_b   1.000
_cell.length_c   1.000
_cell.angle_alpha   90.00
_cell.angle_beta   90.00
_cell.angle_gamma   90.00
#
_symmetry.space_group_name_H-M   'P 1'
#
loop_
_entity.id
_entity.type
_entity.pdbx_description
1 polymer ?
#
loop_
_entity_poly.entity_id
_entity_poly.type
_entity_poly.pdbx_seq_one_letter_code
_entity_poly.pdbx_strand_id
1 'polypeptide(L)'
;MGTCTRPISPLLDQSTPDFTAFRSVGEWLEAIKMERYRDNFTAAGYSSLESVARMSIEDVMSLGITLVGHQKKIMSSIQTMRAQMLHLHGTGVQV
;
A
#
# COMPACT_ATOMS: atom_id res chain seq x y z
N MET A 1 32.57 -13.47 34.85
CA MET A 1 31.31 -12.70 35.00
C MET A 1 31.13 -11.89 33.72
N GLY A 2 30.43 -12.45 32.73
CA GLY A 2 30.25 -11.83 31.41
C GLY A 2 28.99 -10.97 31.40
N THR A 3 29.12 -9.69 31.04
CA THR A 3 27.98 -8.83 30.73
C THR A 3 27.52 -9.18 29.32
N CYS A 4 26.38 -9.87 29.20
CA CYS A 4 25.69 -10.05 27.92
C CYS A 4 25.12 -8.71 27.47
N THR A 5 25.92 -7.92 26.76
CA THR A 5 25.41 -6.82 25.95
C THR A 5 24.61 -7.46 24.82
N ARG A 6 23.29 -7.51 24.97
CA ARG A 6 22.40 -7.93 23.90
C ARG A 6 22.60 -6.96 22.73
N PRO A 7 22.98 -7.43 21.54
CA PRO A 7 22.87 -6.59 20.36
C PRO A 7 21.40 -6.23 20.19
N ILE A 8 21.10 -4.94 20.17
CA ILE A 8 19.81 -4.44 19.69
C ILE A 8 19.73 -4.93 18.24
N SER A 9 18.90 -5.94 17.99
CA SER A 9 18.62 -6.41 16.65
C SER A 9 18.05 -5.23 15.85
N PRO A 10 18.59 -4.87 14.68
CA PRO A 10 17.91 -3.98 13.75
C PRO A 10 16.77 -4.79 13.11
N LEU A 11 15.73 -5.04 13.90
CA LEU A 11 14.53 -5.75 13.48
C LEU A 11 13.46 -4.70 13.21
N LEU A 12 13.62 -3.96 12.11
CA LEU A 12 12.68 -3.10 11.37
C LEU A 12 13.60 -2.37 10.36
N ASP A 13 13.39 -2.31 9.06
CA ASP A 13 12.15 -2.36 8.29
C ASP A 13 12.58 -2.75 6.87
N GLN A 14 12.28 -3.97 6.42
CA GLN A 14 12.40 -4.30 5.00
C GLN A 14 11.23 -3.59 4.29
N SER A 15 11.50 -2.36 3.87
CA SER A 15 10.89 -1.74 2.71
C SER A 15 9.36 -1.74 2.71
N THR A 16 8.71 -1.28 3.77
CA THR A 16 7.34 -0.78 3.58
C THR A 16 7.41 0.45 2.67
N PRO A 17 6.84 0.40 1.45
CA PRO A 17 6.86 1.57 0.58
C PRO A 17 6.15 2.72 1.30
N ASP A 18 6.77 3.89 1.35
CA ASP A 18 6.07 5.09 1.76
C ASP A 18 5.05 5.42 0.66
N PHE A 19 3.77 5.11 0.91
CA PHE A 19 2.71 5.32 -0.07
C PHE A 19 2.42 6.81 -0.29
N THR A 20 2.91 7.69 0.59
CA THR A 20 2.86 9.14 0.38
C THR A 20 3.89 9.61 -0.66
N ALA A 21 4.89 8.78 -0.98
CA ALA A 21 5.92 9.09 -1.95
C ALA A 21 5.46 8.91 -3.41
N PHE A 22 4.44 8.09 -3.66
CA PHE A 22 3.90 7.87 -5.00
C PHE A 22 3.10 9.08 -5.50
N ARG A 23 3.36 9.51 -6.73
CA ARG A 23 2.71 10.67 -7.36
C ARG A 23 1.52 10.28 -8.24
N SER A 24 1.35 9.00 -8.55
CA SER A 24 0.25 8.51 -9.37
C SER A 24 -0.13 7.05 -9.07
N VAL A 25 -1.33 6.65 -9.51
CA VAL A 25 -1.79 5.25 -9.49
C VAL A 25 -0.87 4.36 -10.34
N GLY A 26 -0.32 4.88 -11.44
CA GLY A 26 0.62 4.15 -12.29
C GLY A 26 1.92 3.78 -11.56
N GLU A 27 2.55 4.75 -10.89
CA GLU A 27 3.77 4.52 -10.10
C GLU A 27 3.54 3.52 -8.97
N TRP A 28 2.39 3.64 -8.28
CA TRP A 28 2.01 2.69 -7.24
C TRP A 28 1.87 1.27 -7.79
N LEU A 29 1.18 1.10 -8.92
CA LEU A 29 1.02 -0.21 -9.56
C LEU A 29 2.38 -0.80 -9.98
N GLU A 30 3.28 0.00 -10.54
CA GLU A 30 4.64 -0.45 -10.90
C GLU A 30 5.46 -0.91 -9.68
N ALA A 31 5.35 -0.18 -8.57
CA ALA A 31 6.04 -0.53 -7.32
C ALA A 31 5.60 -1.90 -6.78
N ILE A 32 4.31 -2.24 -6.92
CA ILE A 32 3.78 -3.55 -6.52
C ILE A 32 3.78 -4.59 -7.64
N LYS A 33 4.36 -4.29 -8.81
CA LYS A 33 4.42 -5.16 -10.01
C LYS A 33 3.04 -5.55 -10.54
N MET A 34 2.14 -4.57 -10.62
CA MET A 34 0.76 -4.66 -11.10
C MET A 34 0.45 -3.62 -12.18
N GLU A 35 1.47 -3.03 -12.81
CA GLU A 35 1.36 -1.99 -13.85
C GLU A 35 0.51 -2.41 -15.05
N ARG A 36 0.41 -3.73 -15.31
CA ARG A 36 -0.47 -4.28 -16.35
C ARG A 36 -1.96 -3.95 -16.14
N TYR A 37 -2.36 -3.55 -14.94
CA TYR A 37 -3.73 -3.17 -14.62
C TYR A 37 -4.01 -1.68 -14.75
N ARG A 38 -2.99 -0.85 -15.05
CA ARG A 38 -3.09 0.62 -15.09
C ARG A 38 -4.28 1.13 -15.91
N ASP A 39 -4.50 0.56 -17.09
CA ASP A 39 -5.57 1.00 -17.98
C ASP A 39 -6.95 0.64 -17.42
N ASN A 40 -7.07 -0.46 -16.68
CA ASN A 40 -8.31 -0.86 -16.00
C ASN A 40 -8.67 0.15 -14.89
N PHE A 41 -7.69 0.51 -14.05
CA PHE A 41 -7.88 1.53 -13.02
C PHE A 41 -8.27 2.88 -13.65
N THR A 42 -7.58 3.29 -14.71
CA THR A 42 -7.86 4.55 -15.42
C THR A 42 -9.25 4.55 -16.04
N ALA A 43 -9.63 3.48 -16.74
CA ALA A 43 -10.93 3.34 -17.38
C ALA A 43 -12.10 3.33 -16.37
N ALA A 44 -11.87 2.79 -15.17
CA ALA A 44 -12.85 2.81 -14.08
C ALA A 44 -12.86 4.11 -13.27
N GLY A 45 -12.01 5.09 -13.62
CA GLY A 45 -11.97 6.40 -12.95
C GLY A 45 -11.12 6.47 -11.68
N TYR A 46 -10.34 5.43 -11.36
CA TYR A 46 -9.39 5.44 -10.25
C TYR A 46 -8.10 6.17 -10.65
N SER A 47 -8.14 7.50 -10.64
CA SER A 47 -7.04 8.38 -11.07
C SER A 47 -6.16 8.92 -9.94
N SER A 48 -6.54 8.69 -8.67
CA SER A 48 -5.81 9.17 -7.49
C SER A 48 -5.60 8.07 -6.45
N LEU A 49 -4.50 8.15 -5.69
CA LEU A 49 -4.24 7.20 -4.60
C LEU A 49 -5.30 7.28 -3.49
N GLU A 50 -5.90 8.46 -3.26
CA GLU A 50 -7.02 8.61 -2.33
C GLU A 50 -8.28 7.84 -2.79
N SER A 51 -8.57 7.82 -4.09
CA SER A 51 -9.66 6.99 -4.63
C SER A 51 -9.37 5.50 -4.47
N VAL A 52 -8.14 5.08 -4.77
CA VAL A 52 -7.67 3.70 -4.63
C VAL A 52 -7.70 3.25 -3.16
N ALA A 53 -7.31 4.12 -2.23
CA ALA A 53 -7.35 3.87 -0.80
C ALA A 53 -8.77 3.60 -0.29
N ARG A 54 -9.84 3.89 -1.03
CA ARG A 54 -11.23 3.61 -0.64
C ARG A 54 -11.80 2.32 -1.24
N MET A 55 -11.06 1.64 -2.13
CA MET A 55 -11.56 0.44 -2.83
C MET A 55 -11.76 -0.80 -1.94
N SER A 56 -12.88 -1.48 -2.16
CA SER A 56 -13.17 -2.81 -1.62
C SER A 56 -12.58 -3.92 -2.49
N ILE A 57 -12.68 -5.16 -2.04
CA ILE A 57 -12.34 -6.33 -2.87
C ILE A 57 -13.27 -6.45 -4.08
N GLU A 58 -14.54 -6.04 -3.95
CA GLU A 58 -15.52 -6.07 -5.03
C GLU A 58 -15.15 -5.09 -6.15
N ASP A 59 -14.62 -3.93 -5.79
CA ASP A 59 -14.10 -2.96 -6.76
C ASP A 59 -12.92 -3.53 -7.55
N VAL A 60 -11.96 -4.16 -6.86
CA VAL A 60 -10.80 -4.81 -7.49
C VAL A 60 -11.23 -5.93 -8.45
N MET A 61 -12.23 -6.73 -8.06
CA MET A 61 -12.81 -7.76 -8.93
C MET A 61 -13.50 -7.15 -10.16
N SER A 62 -14.22 -6.05 -9.98
CA SER A 62 -14.94 -5.34 -11.05
C SER A 62 -14.02 -4.71 -12.10
N LEU A 63 -12.74 -4.48 -11.76
CA LEU A 63 -11.69 -4.08 -12.72
C LEU A 63 -11.26 -5.21 -13.68
N GLY A 64 -11.86 -6.40 -13.61
CA GLY A 64 -11.48 -7.55 -14.44
C GLY A 64 -10.23 -8.27 -13.95
N ILE A 65 -9.81 -8.04 -12.70
CA ILE A 65 -8.65 -8.69 -12.10
C ILE A 65 -9.09 -10.06 -11.57
N THR A 66 -8.91 -11.11 -12.37
CA THR A 66 -9.40 -12.47 -12.04
C THR A 66 -8.42 -13.32 -11.23
N LEU A 67 -7.12 -13.02 -11.31
CA LEU A 67 -6.09 -13.80 -10.61
C LEU A 67 -6.12 -13.48 -9.11
N VAL A 68 -6.47 -14.48 -8.29
CA VAL A 68 -6.56 -14.35 -6.81
C VAL A 68 -5.26 -13.84 -6.19
N GLY A 69 -4.10 -14.28 -6.70
CA GLY A 69 -2.80 -13.78 -6.25
C GLY A 69 -2.63 -12.28 -6.48
N HIS A 70 -3.12 -11.77 -7.61
CA HIS A 70 -3.05 -10.34 -7.92
C HIS A 70 -4.04 -9.53 -7.10
N GLN A 71 -5.27 -10.02 -6.94
CA GLN A 71 -6.27 -9.41 -6.05
C GLN A 71 -5.71 -9.25 -4.63
N LYS A 72 -5.12 -10.32 -4.07
CA LYS A 72 -4.50 -10.29 -2.74
C LYS A 72 -3.37 -9.27 -2.65
N LYS A 73 -2.49 -9.22 -3.66
CA LYS A 73 -1.36 -8.28 -3.68
C LYS A 73 -1.83 -6.82 -3.70
N ILE A 74 -2.81 -6.52 -4.54
CA ILE A 74 -3.39 -5.19 -4.66
C ILE A 74 -4.11 -4.80 -3.37
N MET A 75 -4.97 -5.68 -2.82
CA MET A 75 -5.69 -5.38 -1.58
C MET A 75 -4.76 -5.22 -0.37
N SER A 76 -3.73 -6.05 -0.26
CA SER A 76 -2.72 -5.89 0.79
C SER A 76 -2.03 -4.54 0.69
N SER A 77 -1.66 -4.10 -0.51
CA SER A 77 -1.08 -2.78 -0.71
C SER A 77 -2.04 -1.64 -0.40
N ILE A 78 -3.33 -1.76 -0.74
CA ILE A 78 -4.37 -0.79 -0.40
C ILE A 78 -4.53 -0.67 1.12
N GLN A 79 -4.47 -1.79 1.85
CA GLN A 79 -4.55 -1.79 3.31
C GLN A 79 -3.35 -1.05 3.94
N THR A 80 -2.14 -1.26 3.43
CA THR A 80 -0.96 -0.52 3.90
C THR A 80 -1.07 0.98 3.58
N MET A 81 -1.52 1.32 2.37
CA MET A 81 -1.79 2.71 1.96
C MET A 81 -2.79 3.39 2.90
N ARG A 82 -3.90 2.74 3.22
CA ARG A 82 -4.89 3.22 4.20
C ARG A 82 -4.27 3.47 5.57
N ALA A 83 -3.50 2.50 6.07
CA ALA A 83 -2.89 2.61 7.39
C ALA A 83 -1.97 3.83 7.47
N GLN A 84 -1.18 4.10 6.43
CA GLN A 84 -0.29 5.27 6.38
C GLN A 84 -1.06 6.60 6.23
N MET A 85 -2.10 6.65 5.38
CA MET A 85 -2.94 7.84 5.23
C MET A 85 -3.73 8.17 6.50
N LEU A 86 -4.10 7.17 7.31
CA LEU A 86 -4.74 7.37 8.62
C LEU A 86 -3.75 7.83 9.68
N HIS A 87 -2.51 7.34 9.69
CA HIS A 87 -1.47 7.82 10.62
C HIS A 87 -1.13 9.30 10.43
N LEU A 88 -1.20 9.81 9.20
CA LEU A 88 -1.09 11.26 8.93
C LEU A 88 -2.16 12.10 9.63
N HIS A 89 -3.33 11.55 9.91
CA HIS A 89 -4.42 12.22 10.64
C HIS A 89 -4.44 11.91 12.14
N GLY A 90 -3.54 11.04 12.61
CA GLY A 90 -3.47 10.54 14.00
C GLY A 90 -2.40 11.21 14.88
N THR A 91 -1.65 12.19 14.39
CA THR A 91 -0.72 12.98 15.22
C THR A 91 -1.46 14.08 16.00
N GLY A 92 -2.46 13.64 16.77
CA GLY A 92 -3.06 14.40 17.84
C GLY A 92 -2.70 13.74 19.16
N VAL A 93 -1.57 14.19 19.75
CA VAL A 93 -1.24 14.27 21.18
C VAL A 93 0.27 14.04 21.35
N GLN A 94 0.94 15.18 21.47
CA GLN A 94 2.22 15.31 22.15
C GLN A 94 1.91 15.40 23.64
N VAL A 95 2.39 14.44 24.44
CA VAL A 95 2.54 14.57 25.91
C VAL A 95 3.87 13.94 26.33
#